data_AF-A0A956MIQ3-F1
#
_entry.id   AF-A0A956MIQ3-F1
#
_cell.length_a   1.000
_cell.length_b   1.000
_cell.length_c   1.000
_cell.angle_alpha   90.00
_cell.angle_beta   90.00
_cell.angle_gamma   90.00
#
_symmetry.space_group_name_H-M   'P 1'
#
loop_
_entity.id
_entity.type
_entity.pdbx_description
1 polymer ?
#
loop_
_entity_poly.entity_id
_entity_poly.type
_entity_poly.pdbx_seq_one_letter_code
_entity_poly.pdbx_strand_id
1 'polypeptide(L)'
;MIPARVRRRAGVLALIPLALTGAGGTPAPVAEAPGFCTAPAADYYNITLVTTASVPGTRRSSGGADVSFVRSPFGVTLEADGSYRYALDVTTHRLPPAPAGREYAVWVAMNTLAEAERLGTLDASGRASGTVAWNKFLVIVTLEEAGSTGERWQGPVVLRGISRSGLMHTMAGHGPFQQENCAAYGY
;
A
#
# COMPACT_ATOMS: atom_id res chain seq x y z
N MET A 1 -5.77 37.21 81.98
CA MET A 1 -4.54 37.88 81.47
C MET A 1 -4.64 38.00 79.96
N ILE A 2 -4.64 39.23 79.44
CA ILE A 2 -4.49 39.63 78.02
C ILE A 2 -2.98 39.88 77.81
N PRO A 3 -2.31 39.41 76.72
CA PRO A 3 -2.21 40.14 75.43
C PRO A 3 -1.96 39.18 74.22
N ALA A 4 -1.78 39.55 72.96
CA ALA A 4 -1.95 40.76 72.15
C ALA A 4 -2.09 40.28 70.69
N ARG A 5 -2.99 40.90 69.91
CA ARG A 5 -3.06 40.72 68.46
C ARG A 5 -1.88 41.44 67.80
N VAL A 6 -1.00 40.69 67.13
CA VAL A 6 0.04 41.26 66.25
C VAL A 6 -0.53 41.39 64.84
N ARG A 7 -0.79 42.63 64.41
CA ARG A 7 -1.07 42.98 63.01
C ARG A 7 0.23 42.90 62.21
N ARG A 8 0.35 41.92 61.30
CA ARG A 8 1.42 41.92 60.29
C ARG A 8 0.97 42.71 59.06
N ARG A 9 1.78 43.69 58.70
CA ARG A 9 1.60 44.60 57.54
C ARG A 9 1.80 43.82 56.24
N ALA A 10 0.86 43.95 55.31
CA ALA A 10 1.01 43.47 53.94
C ALA A 10 2.00 44.37 53.20
N GLY A 11 3.20 43.86 52.93
CA GLY A 11 4.14 44.46 51.99
C GLY A 11 3.78 44.01 50.58
N VAL A 12 3.34 44.94 49.74
CA VAL A 12 3.10 44.71 48.32
C VAL A 12 4.47 44.64 47.64
N LEU A 13 4.89 43.43 47.25
CA LEU A 13 6.08 43.21 46.44
C LEU A 13 5.68 43.44 44.97
N ALA A 14 6.13 44.55 44.38
CA ALA A 14 5.93 44.84 42.97
C ALA A 14 6.82 43.92 42.12
N LEU A 15 6.22 42.93 41.47
CA LEU A 15 6.86 42.07 40.46
C LEU A 15 6.88 42.82 39.12
N ILE A 16 8.08 43.18 38.68
CA ILE A 16 8.36 43.72 37.34
C ILE A 16 8.36 42.56 36.34
N PRO A 17 7.52 42.55 35.29
CA PRO A 17 7.57 41.51 34.28
C PRO A 17 8.77 41.74 33.35
N LEU A 18 9.73 40.81 33.37
CA LEU A 18 10.83 40.74 32.42
C LEU A 18 10.27 40.15 31.10
N ALA A 19 10.01 41.02 30.12
CA ALA A 19 9.62 40.59 28.78
C ALA A 19 10.83 39.93 28.09
N LEU A 20 10.83 38.59 28.02
CA LEU A 20 11.72 37.86 27.11
C LEU A 20 11.20 38.06 25.68
N THR A 21 11.82 38.99 24.96
CA THR A 21 11.72 39.08 23.50
C THR A 21 12.38 37.84 22.91
N GLY A 22 11.59 36.81 22.60
CA GLY A 22 12.03 35.67 21.80
C GLY A 22 12.41 36.16 20.41
N ALA A 23 13.70 36.03 20.07
CA ALA A 23 14.18 36.20 18.72
C ALA A 23 13.47 35.18 17.84
N GLY A 24 12.53 35.64 17.01
CA GLY A 24 11.95 34.87 15.93
C GLY A 24 13.05 34.56 14.93
N GLY A 25 13.72 33.43 15.11
CA GLY A 25 14.56 32.84 14.09
C GLY A 25 13.67 32.51 12.90
N THR A 26 13.82 33.25 11.82
CA THR A 26 13.24 32.91 10.52
C THR A 26 13.63 31.46 10.23
N PRO A 27 12.68 30.53 10.00
CA PRO A 27 13.05 29.18 9.59
C PRO A 27 13.88 29.31 8.32
N ALA A 28 15.11 28.82 8.37
CA ALA A 28 15.96 28.73 7.20
C ALA A 28 15.20 27.95 6.12
N PRO A 29 15.30 28.35 4.84
CA PRO A 29 14.70 27.56 3.76
C PRO A 29 15.30 26.15 3.84
N VAL A 30 14.44 25.16 4.09
CA VAL A 30 14.81 23.75 3.97
C VAL A 30 15.24 23.58 2.53
N ALA A 31 16.53 23.33 2.31
CA ALA A 31 17.05 23.04 1.00
C ALA A 31 16.24 21.89 0.41
N GLU A 32 15.59 22.15 -0.73
CA GLU A 32 14.88 21.15 -1.49
C GLU A 32 15.88 20.02 -1.77
N ALA A 33 15.62 18.84 -1.21
CA ALA A 33 16.45 17.68 -1.46
C ALA A 33 16.58 17.51 -2.98
N PRO A 34 17.78 17.21 -3.52
CA PRO A 34 17.96 17.09 -4.96
C PRO A 34 16.90 16.15 -5.51
N GLY A 35 16.11 16.67 -6.46
CA GLY A 35 15.00 15.94 -7.05
C GLY A 35 15.50 14.58 -7.54
N PHE A 36 15.02 13.51 -6.89
CA PHE A 36 15.41 12.15 -7.27
C PHE A 36 14.86 11.88 -8.67
N CYS A 37 15.72 11.43 -9.60
CA CYS A 37 15.28 11.01 -10.92
C CYS A 37 14.17 9.95 -10.79
N THR A 38 13.00 10.22 -11.35
CA THR A 38 11.94 9.24 -11.49
C THR A 38 12.28 8.38 -12.70
N ALA A 39 13.00 7.28 -12.47
CA ALA A 39 13.10 6.24 -13.48
C ALA A 39 11.72 5.60 -13.67
N PRO A 40 11.30 5.29 -14.91
CA PRO A 40 10.11 4.48 -15.13
C PRO A 40 10.26 3.14 -14.41
N ALA A 41 9.15 2.56 -13.97
CA ALA A 41 9.16 1.21 -13.40
C ALA A 41 9.84 0.26 -14.39
N ALA A 42 10.79 -0.54 -13.92
CA ALA A 42 11.44 -1.49 -14.80
C ALA A 42 10.44 -2.58 -15.17
N ASP A 43 10.21 -2.78 -16.47
CA ASP A 43 9.33 -3.83 -17.03
C ASP A 43 9.58 -5.21 -16.40
N TYR A 44 10.81 -5.45 -15.95
CA TYR A 44 11.23 -6.65 -15.26
C TYR A 44 10.40 -6.97 -14.01
N TYR A 45 9.96 -5.97 -13.24
CA TYR A 45 9.20 -6.18 -11.99
C TYR A 45 7.68 -6.17 -12.18
N ASN A 46 7.20 -6.06 -13.42
CA ASN A 46 5.78 -6.13 -13.71
C ASN A 46 5.23 -7.55 -13.47
N ILE A 47 4.04 -7.62 -12.87
CA ILE A 47 3.26 -8.82 -12.64
C ILE A 47 2.13 -8.87 -13.65
N THR A 48 2.14 -9.84 -14.55
CA THR A 48 1.00 -10.10 -15.43
C THR A 48 -0.18 -10.66 -14.62
N LEU A 49 -1.36 -10.03 -14.77
CA LEU A 49 -2.61 -10.52 -14.20
C LEU A 49 -3.42 -11.26 -15.27
N VAL A 50 -3.66 -12.54 -15.02
CA VAL A 50 -4.44 -13.42 -15.89
C VAL A 50 -5.84 -13.63 -15.31
N THR A 51 -6.83 -13.68 -16.20
CA THR A 51 -8.22 -13.96 -15.81
C THR A 51 -8.41 -15.42 -15.42
N THR A 52 -9.25 -15.64 -14.43
CA THR A 52 -9.72 -16.97 -14.02
C THR A 52 -11.04 -17.36 -14.72
N ALA A 53 -11.67 -16.41 -15.44
CA ALA A 53 -13.01 -16.56 -16.02
C ALA A 53 -14.09 -17.03 -15.03
N SER A 54 -13.90 -16.81 -13.72
CA SER A 54 -14.83 -17.18 -12.64
C SER A 54 -16.12 -16.36 -12.62
N VAL A 55 -16.11 -15.20 -13.29
CA VAL A 55 -17.24 -14.27 -13.38
C VAL A 55 -17.63 -14.11 -14.85
N PRO A 56 -18.93 -14.17 -15.21
CA PRO A 56 -19.39 -13.94 -16.58
C PRO A 56 -18.91 -12.60 -17.13
N GLY A 57 -18.45 -12.60 -18.39
CA GLY A 57 -17.97 -11.39 -19.08
C GLY A 57 -16.50 -11.03 -18.82
N THR A 58 -15.79 -11.68 -17.90
CA THR A 58 -14.39 -11.33 -17.56
C THR A 58 -13.34 -12.16 -18.32
N ARG A 59 -13.76 -13.02 -19.26
CA ARG A 59 -12.87 -13.93 -19.98
C ARG A 59 -11.82 -13.24 -20.85
N ARG A 60 -12.08 -11.99 -21.28
CA ARG A 60 -11.11 -11.18 -22.05
C ARG A 60 -10.38 -10.15 -21.20
N SER A 61 -10.63 -10.15 -19.89
CA SER A 61 -10.00 -9.24 -18.97
C SER A 61 -8.54 -9.64 -18.75
N SER A 62 -7.68 -8.65 -18.62
CA SER A 62 -6.27 -8.81 -18.31
C SER A 62 -5.83 -7.66 -17.41
N GLY A 63 -4.63 -7.74 -16.86
CA GLY A 63 -4.07 -6.63 -16.12
C GLY A 63 -2.57 -6.76 -15.90
N GLY A 64 -2.03 -5.76 -15.22
CA GLY A 64 -0.66 -5.73 -14.75
C GLY A 64 -0.60 -5.16 -13.34
N ALA A 65 0.45 -5.50 -12.60
CA ALA A 65 0.84 -4.75 -11.41
C ALA A 65 2.30 -4.36 -11.54
N ASP A 66 2.57 -3.07 -11.53
CA ASP A 66 3.92 -2.53 -11.47
C ASP A 66 4.38 -2.52 -10.00
N VAL A 67 5.57 -3.07 -9.76
CA VAL A 67 6.15 -3.13 -8.42
C VAL A 67 7.37 -2.22 -8.37
N SER A 68 7.38 -1.31 -7.41
CA SER A 68 8.50 -0.41 -7.13
C SER A 68 8.80 -0.35 -5.63
N PHE A 69 9.77 0.46 -5.23
CA PHE A 69 10.11 0.65 -3.82
C PHE A 69 9.46 1.92 -3.29
N VAL A 70 8.95 1.87 -2.05
CA VAL A 70 8.62 3.09 -1.33
C VAL A 70 9.91 3.82 -1.02
N ARG A 71 10.08 5.02 -1.60
CA ARG A 71 11.31 5.80 -1.48
C ARG A 71 11.53 6.32 -0.06
N SER A 72 12.78 6.31 0.37
CA SER A 72 13.25 6.96 1.59
C SER A 72 14.52 7.77 1.31
N PRO A 73 15.01 8.62 2.24
CA PRO A 73 16.31 9.29 2.09
C PRO A 73 17.49 8.32 1.90
N PHE A 74 17.33 7.05 2.24
CA PHE A 74 18.33 5.99 2.08
C PHE A 74 18.04 5.08 0.86
N GLY A 75 17.14 5.50 -0.03
CA GLY A 75 16.76 4.81 -1.26
C GLY A 75 15.56 3.88 -1.13
N VAL A 76 15.44 3.14 -0.02
CA VAL A 76 14.38 2.15 0.24
C VAL A 76 13.78 2.32 1.63
N THR A 77 12.50 2.02 1.77
CA THR A 77 11.80 2.00 3.06
C THR A 77 11.77 0.59 3.60
N LEU A 78 12.02 0.44 4.91
CA LEU A 78 11.96 -0.82 5.63
C LEU A 78 10.89 -0.76 6.72
N GLU A 79 10.27 -1.89 7.02
CA GLU A 79 9.50 -2.09 8.24
C GLU A 79 10.41 -2.23 9.46
N ALA A 80 9.80 -2.20 10.65
CA ALA A 80 10.51 -2.42 11.91
C ALA A 80 11.20 -3.79 12.01
N ASP A 81 10.71 -4.80 11.28
CA ASP A 81 11.29 -6.14 11.22
C ASP A 81 12.40 -6.29 10.16
N GLY A 82 12.71 -5.20 9.42
CA GLY A 82 13.72 -5.19 8.37
C GLY A 82 13.23 -5.65 6.99
N SER A 83 11.94 -5.95 6.82
CA SER A 83 11.36 -6.24 5.51
C SER A 83 11.27 -4.97 4.65
N TYR A 84 11.40 -5.13 3.33
CA TYR A 84 11.28 -4.01 2.39
C TYR A 84 9.81 -3.64 2.19
N ARG A 85 9.53 -2.34 2.13
CA ARG A 85 8.22 -1.83 1.72
C ARG A 85 8.19 -1.52 0.22
N TYR A 86 7.36 -2.25 -0.51
CA TYR A 86 7.13 -2.09 -1.94
C TYR A 86 5.87 -1.25 -2.19
N ALA A 87 5.88 -0.47 -3.27
CA ALA A 87 4.69 0.19 -3.81
C ALA A 87 4.18 -0.60 -5.03
N LEU A 88 2.86 -0.77 -5.10
CA LEU A 88 2.19 -1.49 -6.17
C LEU A 88 1.22 -0.55 -6.88
N ASP A 89 1.25 -0.56 -8.20
CA ASP A 89 0.27 0.09 -9.07
C ASP A 89 -0.39 -0.95 -9.96
N VAL A 90 -1.65 -1.24 -9.68
CA VAL A 90 -2.44 -2.27 -10.39
C VAL A 90 -3.29 -1.61 -11.46
N THR A 91 -3.27 -2.18 -12.66
CA THR A 91 -4.08 -1.74 -13.79
C THR A 91 -4.80 -2.92 -14.42
N THR A 92 -6.07 -2.72 -14.77
CA THR A 92 -6.91 -3.73 -15.42
C THR A 92 -7.42 -3.24 -16.77
N HIS A 93 -7.63 -4.18 -17.68
CA HIS A 93 -7.94 -3.91 -19.07
C HIS A 93 -9.09 -4.83 -19.47
N ARG A 94 -10.12 -4.25 -20.12
CA ARG A 94 -11.33 -4.99 -20.53
C ARG A 94 -11.99 -5.74 -19.37
N LEU A 95 -11.87 -5.22 -18.15
CA LEU A 95 -12.67 -5.66 -17.02
C LEU A 95 -14.04 -4.98 -17.15
N PRO A 96 -15.15 -5.73 -17.21
CA PRO A 96 -16.47 -5.12 -17.28
C PRO A 96 -16.72 -4.32 -16.00
N PRO A 97 -17.63 -3.32 -16.02
CA PRO A 97 -18.06 -2.67 -14.79
C PRO A 97 -18.60 -3.68 -13.78
N ALA A 98 -18.35 -3.45 -12.49
CA ALA A 98 -18.90 -4.28 -11.44
C ALA A 98 -20.44 -4.18 -11.46
N PRO A 99 -21.18 -5.29 -11.22
CA PRO A 99 -22.63 -5.24 -11.05
C PRO A 99 -23.03 -4.31 -9.89
N ALA A 100 -24.29 -3.86 -9.89
CA ALA A 100 -24.80 -3.00 -8.82
C ALA A 100 -24.61 -3.65 -7.44
N GLY A 101 -24.13 -2.86 -6.47
CA GLY A 101 -23.82 -3.33 -5.11
C GLY A 101 -22.53 -4.15 -4.98
N ARG A 102 -21.76 -4.32 -6.06
CA ARG A 102 -20.47 -5.01 -6.06
C ARG A 102 -19.34 -4.06 -6.40
N GLU A 103 -18.12 -4.44 -6.04
CA GLU A 103 -16.90 -3.72 -6.42
C GLU A 103 -15.75 -4.69 -6.69
N TYR A 104 -14.78 -4.25 -7.48
CA TYR A 104 -13.54 -5.01 -7.64
C TYR A 104 -12.54 -4.60 -6.56
N ALA A 105 -12.13 -5.54 -5.74
CA ALA A 105 -11.12 -5.33 -4.71
C ALA A 105 -9.80 -5.99 -5.09
N VAL A 106 -8.70 -5.26 -4.89
CA VAL A 106 -7.33 -5.74 -5.07
C VAL A 106 -6.79 -6.18 -3.72
N TRP A 107 -6.28 -7.39 -3.70
CA TRP A 107 -5.66 -8.03 -2.56
C TRP A 107 -4.24 -8.43 -2.91
N VAL A 108 -3.37 -8.36 -1.91
CA VAL A 108 -2.05 -8.96 -1.95
C VAL A 108 -2.05 -10.09 -0.94
N ALA A 109 -1.54 -11.25 -1.32
CA ALA A 109 -1.51 -12.41 -0.44
C ALA A 109 -0.15 -13.08 -0.46
N MET A 110 0.26 -13.66 0.66
CA MET A 110 1.42 -14.55 0.67
C MET A 110 1.21 -15.72 -0.29
N ASN A 111 2.30 -16.29 -0.79
CA ASN A 111 2.26 -17.48 -1.65
C ASN A 111 1.67 -18.72 -0.93
N THR A 112 1.75 -18.79 0.39
CA THR A 112 1.10 -19.80 1.24
C THR A 112 -0.39 -19.57 1.41
N LEU A 113 -0.89 -18.41 0.98
CA LEU A 113 -2.26 -17.94 1.18
C LEU A 113 -2.70 -17.77 2.64
N ALA A 114 -1.80 -17.94 3.61
CA ALA A 114 -2.10 -17.84 5.04
C ALA A 114 -2.49 -16.42 5.47
N GLU A 115 -1.88 -15.41 4.84
CA GLU A 115 -2.16 -14.00 5.10
C GLU A 115 -2.48 -13.29 3.79
N ALA A 116 -3.36 -12.29 3.89
CA ALA A 116 -3.69 -11.39 2.81
C ALA A 116 -3.98 -10.00 3.37
N GLU A 117 -3.66 -9.00 2.55
CA GLU A 117 -3.93 -7.60 2.82
C GLU A 117 -4.72 -7.01 1.66
N ARG A 118 -5.72 -6.19 1.99
CA ARG A 118 -6.49 -5.46 0.99
C ARG A 118 -5.68 -4.24 0.56
N LEU A 119 -5.31 -4.18 -0.70
CA LEU A 119 -4.63 -3.01 -1.27
C LEU A 119 -5.59 -1.84 -1.46
N GLY A 120 -6.82 -2.15 -1.90
CA GLY A 120 -7.86 -1.15 -2.16
C GLY A 120 -8.92 -1.66 -3.14
N THR A 121 -9.79 -0.76 -3.59
CA THR A 121 -10.75 -1.01 -4.66
C THR A 121 -10.22 -0.48 -5.99
N LEU A 122 -10.60 -1.11 -7.09
CA LEU A 122 -10.37 -0.54 -8.41
C LEU A 122 -11.25 0.68 -8.60
N ASP A 123 -10.63 1.78 -9.04
CA ASP A 123 -11.34 2.99 -9.43
C ASP A 123 -12.07 2.82 -10.78
N ALA A 124 -12.75 3.88 -11.23
CA ALA A 124 -13.48 3.88 -12.50
C ALA A 124 -12.58 3.67 -13.74
N SER A 125 -11.26 3.87 -13.61
CA SER A 125 -10.27 3.60 -14.65
C SER A 125 -9.68 2.19 -14.57
N GLY A 126 -10.15 1.37 -13.63
CA GLY A 126 -9.66 0.02 -13.40
C GLY A 126 -8.29 -0.02 -12.74
N ARG A 127 -7.97 0.98 -11.90
CA ARG A 127 -6.69 1.10 -11.19
C ARG A 127 -6.82 1.06 -9.68
N ALA A 128 -5.79 0.54 -9.01
CA ALA A 128 -5.62 0.65 -7.56
C ALA A 128 -4.14 0.68 -7.22
N SER A 129 -3.78 1.39 -6.16
CA SER A 129 -2.38 1.47 -5.70
C SER A 129 -2.30 1.27 -4.20
N GLY A 130 -1.16 0.78 -3.71
CA GLY A 130 -0.91 0.64 -2.28
C GLY A 130 0.49 0.10 -2.01
N THR A 131 0.72 -0.41 -0.81
CA THR A 131 2.03 -0.93 -0.40
C THR A 131 1.94 -2.34 0.17
N VAL A 132 3.02 -3.10 0.06
CA VAL A 132 3.16 -4.42 0.69
C VAL A 132 4.56 -4.59 1.27
N ALA A 133 4.67 -5.30 2.39
CA ALA A 133 5.94 -5.60 3.06
C ALA A 133 6.49 -7.01 2.76
N TRP A 134 5.85 -7.77 1.87
CA TRP A 134 6.29 -9.11 1.48
C TRP A 134 7.16 -9.07 0.22
N ASN A 135 8.24 -9.86 0.22
CA ASN A 135 9.06 -10.04 -0.98
C ASN A 135 8.38 -10.96 -2.01
N LYS A 136 7.66 -12.01 -1.56
CA LYS A 136 6.99 -13.00 -2.42
C LYS A 136 5.49 -13.00 -2.14
N PHE A 137 4.72 -12.57 -3.12
CA PHE A 137 3.28 -12.44 -2.98
C PHE A 137 2.55 -12.70 -4.30
N LEU A 138 1.24 -12.88 -4.17
CA LEU A 138 0.24 -12.95 -5.22
C LEU A 138 -0.53 -11.63 -5.24
N VAL A 139 -0.88 -11.16 -6.44
CA VAL A 139 -1.83 -10.06 -6.63
C VAL A 139 -3.12 -10.66 -7.14
N ILE A 140 -4.23 -10.33 -6.47
CA ILE A 140 -5.52 -10.97 -6.67
C ILE A 140 -6.57 -9.88 -6.81
N VAL A 141 -7.35 -9.91 -7.89
CA VAL A 141 -8.52 -9.04 -8.07
C VAL A 141 -9.77 -9.90 -7.86
N THR A 142 -10.66 -9.45 -6.98
CA THR A 142 -11.87 -10.16 -6.56
C THR A 142 -13.11 -9.33 -6.83
N LEU A 143 -14.26 -9.97 -7.04
CA LEU A 143 -15.55 -9.29 -7.10
C LEU A 143 -16.25 -9.39 -5.75
N GLU A 144 -16.20 -8.31 -4.98
CA GLU A 144 -16.71 -8.25 -3.61
C GLU A 144 -18.07 -7.57 -3.52
N GLU A 145 -18.77 -7.75 -2.40
CA GLU A 145 -19.85 -6.84 -2.01
C GLU A 145 -19.27 -5.45 -1.74
N ALA A 146 -19.95 -4.40 -2.18
CA ALA A 146 -19.47 -3.04 -2.02
C ALA A 146 -19.32 -2.68 -0.53
N GLY A 147 -18.17 -2.12 -0.16
CA GLY A 147 -17.86 -1.79 1.24
C GLY A 147 -17.55 -2.99 2.14
N SER A 148 -17.35 -4.19 1.58
CA SER A 148 -16.91 -5.33 2.38
C SER A 148 -15.54 -5.08 2.99
N THR A 149 -15.39 -5.49 4.25
CA THR A 149 -14.13 -5.42 5.00
C THR A 149 -13.78 -6.80 5.54
N GLY A 150 -12.50 -7.09 5.69
CA GLY A 150 -12.04 -8.33 6.30
C GLY A 150 -10.55 -8.56 6.06
N GLU A 151 -10.04 -9.62 6.68
CA GLU A 151 -8.64 -10.07 6.56
C GLU A 151 -8.43 -10.95 5.31
N ARG A 152 -9.52 -11.29 4.61
CA ARG A 152 -9.50 -12.14 3.42
C ARG A 152 -10.63 -11.80 2.47
N TRP A 153 -10.40 -11.97 1.18
CA TRP A 153 -11.45 -11.88 0.15
C TRP A 153 -12.50 -12.97 0.34
N GLN A 154 -13.74 -12.66 0.02
CA GLN A 154 -14.86 -13.60 0.09
C GLN A 154 -15.47 -13.84 -1.29
N GLY A 155 -15.34 -12.88 -2.18
CA GLY A 155 -15.80 -12.94 -3.56
C GLY A 155 -14.95 -13.86 -4.44
N PRO A 156 -15.46 -14.18 -5.65
CA PRO A 156 -14.69 -14.94 -6.62
C PRO A 156 -13.44 -14.15 -7.07
N VAL A 157 -12.32 -14.86 -7.17
CA VAL A 157 -11.08 -14.33 -7.77
C VAL A 157 -11.29 -14.19 -9.26
N VAL A 158 -11.18 -12.97 -9.81
CA VAL A 158 -11.41 -12.63 -11.21
C VAL A 158 -10.10 -12.57 -11.99
N LEU A 159 -9.08 -11.93 -11.43
CA LEU A 159 -7.73 -11.88 -11.98
C LEU A 159 -6.74 -12.34 -10.91
N ARG A 160 -5.65 -12.97 -11.34
CA ARG A 160 -4.54 -13.33 -10.46
C ARG A 160 -3.20 -13.14 -11.16
N GLY A 161 -2.18 -12.83 -10.39
CA GLY A 161 -0.79 -12.83 -10.83
C GLY A 161 0.16 -13.14 -9.68
N ILE A 162 1.40 -13.44 -10.02
CA ILE A 162 2.45 -13.79 -9.07
C ILE A 162 3.65 -12.87 -9.25
N SER A 163 4.18 -12.36 -8.13
CA SER A 163 5.44 -11.63 -8.11
C SER A 163 6.57 -12.43 -8.78
N ARG A 164 7.51 -11.74 -9.43
CA ARG A 164 8.66 -12.39 -10.08
C ARG A 164 9.54 -13.16 -9.10
N SER A 165 9.76 -12.63 -7.90
CA SER A 165 10.40 -13.34 -6.78
C SER A 165 9.62 -14.60 -6.37
N GLY A 166 8.29 -14.57 -6.47
CA GLY A 166 7.41 -15.73 -6.29
C GLY A 166 7.63 -16.80 -7.36
N LEU A 167 7.89 -16.42 -8.61
CA LEU A 167 8.27 -17.36 -9.67
C LEU A 167 9.62 -18.04 -9.42
N MET A 168 10.52 -17.42 -8.65
CA MET A 168 11.79 -18.08 -8.26
C MET A 168 11.59 -19.22 -7.25
N HIS A 169 10.35 -19.49 -6.81
CA HIS A 169 10.02 -20.71 -6.08
C HIS A 169 9.96 -21.90 -7.04
N THR A 170 10.69 -22.98 -6.74
CA THR A 170 11.05 -24.06 -7.68
C THR A 170 9.89 -24.70 -8.43
N MET A 171 8.68 -24.76 -7.85
CA MET A 171 7.50 -25.31 -8.54
C MET A 171 6.55 -24.27 -9.16
N ALA A 172 6.68 -22.99 -8.82
CA ALA A 172 5.87 -21.92 -9.41
C ALA A 172 6.51 -21.39 -10.71
N GLY A 173 7.84 -21.38 -10.79
CA GLY A 173 8.58 -21.04 -12.02
C GLY A 173 8.95 -22.26 -12.88
N HIS A 174 9.05 -23.45 -12.29
CA HIS A 174 9.54 -24.66 -12.96
C HIS A 174 8.79 -25.96 -12.60
N GLY A 175 7.51 -25.86 -12.20
CA GLY A 175 6.69 -27.03 -11.86
C GLY A 175 6.09 -27.75 -13.08
N PRO A 176 5.28 -28.81 -12.86
CA PRO A 176 4.50 -29.48 -13.92
C PRO A 176 3.56 -28.53 -14.69
N PHE A 177 3.35 -27.32 -14.17
CA PHE A 177 2.67 -26.22 -14.83
C PHE A 177 3.54 -25.43 -15.83
N GLN A 178 4.82 -25.74 -15.96
CA GLN A 178 5.63 -25.28 -17.09
C GLN A 178 5.21 -25.96 -18.41
N GLN A 179 4.48 -27.10 -18.31
CA GLN A 179 3.67 -27.70 -19.38
C GLN A 179 2.17 -27.38 -19.24
N GLU A 180 1.77 -26.35 -18.48
CA GLU A 180 0.43 -25.81 -18.69
C GLU A 180 0.38 -25.24 -20.10
N ASN A 181 -0.54 -25.81 -20.88
CA ASN A 181 -0.89 -25.41 -22.24
C ASN A 181 -0.62 -23.94 -22.51
N CYS A 182 -0.23 -23.64 -23.74
CA CYS A 182 -0.07 -22.30 -24.31
C CYS A 182 -1.25 -21.34 -24.07
N ALA A 183 -2.33 -21.73 -23.39
CA ALA A 183 -3.45 -20.92 -22.91
C ALA A 183 -3.11 -19.85 -21.86
N ALA A 184 -1.86 -19.76 -21.37
CA ALA A 184 -1.36 -18.48 -20.82
C ALA A 184 -1.31 -17.36 -21.91
N TYR A 185 -1.34 -17.75 -23.19
CA TYR A 185 -1.39 -16.91 -24.39
C TYR A 185 -2.62 -17.32 -25.22
N GLY A 186 -3.76 -16.70 -24.95
CA GLY A 186 -5.05 -17.14 -25.49
C GLY A 186 -5.09 -17.37 -27.02
N TYR A 187 -5.49 -18.59 -27.40
CA TYR A 187 -6.47 -18.89 -28.45
C TYR A 187 -7.31 -20.09 -28.00
#